data_AF-A0A5B7C2S6-F1
#
_entry.id   AF-A0A5B7C2S6-F1
#
_cell.length_a   1.000
_cell.length_b   1.000
_cell.length_c   1.000
_cell.angle_alpha   90.00
_cell.angle_beta   90.00
_cell.angle_gamma   90.00
#
_symmetry.space_group_name_H-M   'P 1'
#
loop_
_entity.id
_entity.type
_entity.pdbx_description
1 polymer ?
#
loop_
_entity_poly.entity_id
_entity_poly.type
_entity_poly.pdbx_seq_one_letter_code
_entity_poly.pdbx_strand_id
1 'polypeptide(L)'
;IYEGGRDGDGSSIIPSAIMEVLVCSESFALINHGEIKNLSDLGMRNIRGLKFCSVAECDALETIIGSVRVEVLDAFPNLEILELYRLSNLKSIIMEEGLPMQPRNSCFTSLRELLLYNCLSIKKLFSWGLIQQLHNLESISIYFCEELEEMISVEDNNDYEMLECSREVLPKLRKMTFKYLPNFVGFVKGISLFWSSLLEVEISGCPKLKRLPFGVNNNAPNLREIRGKYQWWEALEWEDDAIKTRLSPLYIGF
;
A
#
# COMPACT_ATOMS: atom_id res chain seq x y z
N ILE A 1 12.01 14.07 -13.76
CA ILE A 1 11.31 14.79 -12.69
C ILE A 1 10.48 15.86 -13.37
N TYR A 2 9.19 15.92 -13.08
CA TYR A 2 8.30 16.99 -13.51
C TYR A 2 7.77 17.68 -12.26
N GLU A 3 8.14 18.95 -12.11
CA GLU A 3 7.64 19.83 -11.06
C GLU A 3 6.50 20.66 -11.65
N GLY A 4 5.32 20.57 -11.03
CA GLY A 4 4.18 21.39 -11.39
C GLY A 4 4.50 22.86 -11.13
N GLY A 5 4.67 23.62 -12.23
CA GLY A 5 4.70 25.06 -12.19
C GLY A 5 3.28 25.60 -12.09
N ARG A 6 3.05 26.61 -11.24
CA ARG A 6 1.94 27.55 -11.48
C ARG A 6 2.37 28.42 -12.67
N ASP A 7 2.26 27.87 -13.87
CA ASP A 7 2.36 28.70 -15.07
C ASP A 7 1.24 29.75 -14.96
N GLY A 8 1.57 31.02 -15.16
CA GLY A 8 0.73 32.20 -14.85
C GLY A 8 -0.62 32.30 -15.60
N ASP A 9 -1.03 31.23 -16.24
CA ASP A 9 -2.31 30.94 -16.89
C ASP A 9 -3.35 30.34 -15.90
N GLY A 10 -2.88 29.73 -14.81
CA GLY A 10 -3.74 29.11 -13.81
C GLY A 10 -4.13 27.66 -14.10
N SER A 11 -3.73 27.08 -15.23
CA SER A 11 -3.83 25.64 -15.49
C SER A 11 -2.55 24.89 -15.13
N SER A 12 -2.67 23.81 -14.37
CA SER A 12 -1.60 22.85 -14.12
C SER A 12 -1.75 21.64 -15.05
N ILE A 13 -1.79 21.86 -16.37
CA ILE A 13 -1.85 20.78 -17.35
C ILE A 13 -0.43 20.27 -17.59
N ILE A 14 -0.23 18.96 -17.49
CA ILE A 14 1.06 18.34 -17.83
C ILE A 14 1.31 18.51 -19.34
N PRO A 15 2.40 19.16 -19.76
CA PRO A 15 2.66 19.42 -21.17
C PRO A 15 2.70 18.13 -21.99
N SER A 16 2.20 18.17 -23.23
CA SER A 16 2.22 17.02 -24.13
C SER A 16 3.62 16.45 -24.36
N ALA A 17 4.64 17.32 -24.36
CA ALA A 17 6.05 16.91 -24.45
C ALA A 17 6.48 16.02 -23.28
N ILE A 18 5.98 16.27 -22.06
CA ILE A 18 6.24 15.41 -20.90
C ILE A 18 5.56 14.05 -21.10
N MET A 19 4.34 14.05 -21.62
CA MET A 19 3.59 12.82 -21.91
C MET A 19 4.28 11.97 -22.99
N GLU A 20 4.84 12.60 -24.03
CA GLU A 20 5.62 11.92 -25.07
C GLU A 20 6.90 11.28 -24.54
N VAL A 21 7.63 11.99 -23.66
CA VAL A 21 8.84 11.45 -23.01
C VAL A 21 8.48 10.32 -22.05
N LEU A 22 7.34 10.42 -21.37
CA LEU A 22 6.89 9.43 -20.39
C LEU A 22 6.72 8.02 -21.00
N VAL A 23 6.27 7.94 -22.27
CA VAL A 23 6.09 6.67 -23.01
C VAL A 23 7.34 5.79 -23.02
N CYS A 24 8.53 6.40 -23.09
CA CYS A 24 9.81 5.69 -23.17
C CYS A 24 10.62 5.77 -21.86
N SER A 25 10.02 6.27 -20.78
CA SER A 25 10.68 6.47 -19.50
C SER A 25 10.51 5.24 -18.59
N GLU A 26 11.58 4.89 -17.86
CA GLU A 26 11.52 3.86 -16.81
C GLU A 26 11.32 4.47 -15.41
N SER A 27 11.57 5.77 -15.27
CA SER A 27 11.48 6.47 -13.98
C SER A 27 10.75 7.80 -14.15
N PHE A 28 9.75 8.04 -13.31
CA PHE A 28 8.99 9.28 -13.31
C PHE A 28 8.80 9.81 -11.90
N ALA A 29 8.96 11.12 -11.73
CA ALA A 29 8.69 11.80 -10.47
C ALA A 29 7.79 12.98 -10.75
N LEU A 30 6.66 13.06 -10.06
CA LEU A 30 5.67 14.12 -10.15
C LEU A 30 5.64 14.88 -8.84
N ILE A 31 5.96 16.17 -8.88
CA ILE A 31 6.12 16.98 -7.66
C ILE A 31 5.25 18.23 -7.78
N ASN A 32 4.54 18.59 -6.71
CA ASN A 32 3.81 19.86 -6.59
C ASN A 32 2.78 20.10 -7.72
N HIS A 33 2.12 19.04 -8.19
CA HIS A 33 1.10 19.15 -9.24
C HIS A 33 -0.28 19.47 -8.64
N GLY A 34 -0.93 20.52 -9.14
CA GLY A 34 -2.12 21.12 -8.52
C GLY A 34 -3.48 20.55 -8.92
N GLU A 35 -3.63 19.89 -10.07
CA GLU A 35 -4.96 19.49 -10.59
C GLU A 35 -5.17 17.99 -10.81
N ILE A 36 -4.09 17.21 -10.95
CA ILE A 36 -4.19 15.78 -11.24
C ILE A 36 -4.84 15.04 -10.07
N LYS A 37 -5.96 14.38 -10.34
CA LYS A 37 -6.70 13.60 -9.34
C LYS A 37 -6.27 12.15 -9.31
N ASN A 38 -5.90 11.59 -10.45
CA ASN A 38 -5.44 10.21 -10.52
C ASN A 38 -4.13 10.12 -11.31
N LEU A 39 -3.15 9.38 -10.81
CA LEU A 39 -1.88 9.23 -11.53
C LEU A 39 -2.07 8.52 -12.88
N SER A 40 -3.06 7.64 -13.01
CA SER A 40 -3.47 7.01 -14.27
C SER A 40 -3.96 8.01 -15.33
N ASP A 41 -4.32 9.24 -14.95
CA ASP A 41 -4.73 10.30 -15.89
C ASP A 41 -3.55 10.76 -16.78
N LEU A 42 -2.31 10.37 -16.43
CA LEU A 42 -1.14 10.44 -17.29
C LEU A 42 -1.26 9.58 -18.56
N GLY A 43 -2.27 8.72 -18.65
CA GLY A 43 -2.53 7.84 -19.78
C GLY A 43 -1.85 6.49 -19.63
N MET A 44 -2.64 5.42 -19.75
CA MET A 44 -2.22 4.02 -19.58
C MET A 44 -1.03 3.61 -20.47
N ARG A 45 -0.96 4.17 -21.69
CA ARG A 45 0.16 3.95 -22.61
C ARG A 45 1.46 4.52 -22.05
N ASN A 46 1.40 5.68 -21.40
CA ASN A 46 2.57 6.44 -20.98
C ASN A 46 3.17 5.82 -19.72
N ILE A 47 2.35 5.32 -18.82
CA ILE A 47 2.79 4.72 -17.55
C ILE A 47 3.25 3.26 -17.66
N ARG A 48 3.11 2.63 -18.84
CA ARG A 48 3.39 1.19 -19.04
C ARG A 48 4.87 0.85 -18.85
N GLY A 49 5.77 1.73 -19.26
CA GLY A 49 7.22 1.53 -19.23
C GLY A 49 7.88 1.79 -17.86
N LEU A 50 7.13 2.39 -16.93
CA LEU A 50 7.67 2.81 -15.64
C LEU A 50 8.02 1.61 -14.76
N LYS A 51 9.23 1.65 -14.20
CA LYS A 51 9.73 0.78 -13.12
C LYS A 51 9.81 1.52 -11.79
N PHE A 52 10.07 2.82 -11.82
CA PHE A 52 10.08 3.68 -10.64
C PHE A 52 9.10 4.83 -10.82
N CYS A 53 8.27 5.07 -9.80
CA CYS A 53 7.39 6.23 -9.76
C CYS A 53 7.39 6.85 -8.37
N SER A 54 7.61 8.16 -8.32
CA SER A 54 7.54 8.96 -7.09
C SER A 54 6.55 10.10 -7.27
N VAL A 55 5.65 10.30 -6.31
CA VAL A 55 4.69 11.40 -6.32
C VAL A 55 4.78 12.15 -5.01
N ALA A 56 5.04 13.45 -5.08
CA ALA A 56 5.25 14.29 -3.91
C ALA A 56 4.41 15.58 -3.98
N GLU A 57 3.79 15.97 -2.87
CA GLU A 57 3.14 17.29 -2.72
C GLU A 57 2.05 17.58 -3.78
N CYS A 58 1.42 16.53 -4.32
CA CYS A 58 0.32 16.65 -5.27
C CYS A 58 -1.01 16.61 -4.51
N ASP A 59 -1.38 17.72 -3.88
CA ASP A 59 -2.51 17.77 -2.95
C ASP A 59 -3.87 17.50 -3.60
N ALA A 60 -4.03 17.67 -4.92
CA ALA A 60 -5.27 17.30 -5.60
C ALA A 60 -5.40 15.79 -5.88
N LEU A 61 -4.33 15.02 -5.72
CA LEU A 61 -4.31 13.60 -6.05
C LEU A 61 -5.11 12.81 -5.02
N GLU A 62 -6.16 12.15 -5.51
CA GLU A 62 -7.07 11.33 -4.72
C GLU A 62 -6.75 9.84 -4.83
N THR A 63 -6.29 9.37 -6.00
CA THR A 63 -5.91 7.96 -6.22
C THR A 63 -4.71 7.77 -7.14
N ILE A 64 -4.09 6.59 -7.12
CA ILE A 64 -3.03 6.25 -8.11
C ILE A 64 -3.67 5.76 -9.41
N ILE A 65 -4.67 4.89 -9.30
CA ILE A 65 -5.46 4.43 -10.44
C ILE A 65 -6.92 4.85 -10.25
N GLY A 66 -7.37 5.79 -11.08
CA GLY A 66 -8.74 6.28 -11.10
C GLY A 66 -9.66 5.44 -11.99
N SER A 67 -10.98 5.58 -11.77
CA SER A 67 -12.10 5.08 -12.59
C SER A 67 -11.80 3.83 -13.45
N VAL A 68 -12.06 2.65 -12.87
CA VAL A 68 -11.97 1.34 -13.52
C VAL A 68 -13.15 1.13 -14.48
N ARG A 69 -13.15 1.79 -15.63
CA ARG A 69 -14.22 1.69 -16.66
C ARG A 69 -13.87 0.80 -17.85
N VAL A 70 -12.72 0.13 -17.82
CA VAL A 70 -12.21 -0.64 -18.96
C VAL A 70 -12.27 -2.14 -18.64
N GLU A 71 -12.71 -2.92 -19.62
CA GLU A 71 -12.82 -4.39 -19.58
C GLU A 71 -11.47 -5.11 -19.41
N VAL A 72 -10.35 -4.39 -19.56
CA VAL A 72 -8.98 -4.86 -19.26
C VAL A 72 -8.17 -3.70 -18.67
N LEU A 73 -7.87 -3.78 -17.38
CA LEU A 73 -6.97 -2.85 -16.68
C LEU A 73 -5.55 -3.43 -16.70
N ASP A 74 -4.59 -2.70 -17.29
CA ASP A 74 -3.16 -3.06 -17.31
C ASP A 74 -2.31 -1.83 -16.90
N ALA A 75 -2.62 -1.27 -15.72
CA ALA A 75 -1.96 -0.07 -15.21
C ALA A 75 -0.66 -0.46 -14.49
N PHE A 76 0.40 0.31 -14.76
CA PHE A 76 1.69 0.12 -14.11
C PHE A 76 2.20 -1.34 -14.09
N PRO A 77 2.15 -2.10 -15.22
CA PRO A 77 2.49 -3.53 -15.22
C PRO A 77 3.96 -3.79 -14.87
N ASN A 78 4.85 -2.86 -15.21
CA ASN A 78 6.28 -2.97 -15.00
C ASN A 78 6.76 -2.18 -13.78
N LEU A 79 5.86 -1.53 -13.03
CA LEU A 79 6.26 -0.68 -11.92
C LEU A 79 6.77 -1.55 -10.78
N GLU A 80 8.02 -1.34 -10.38
CA GLU A 80 8.71 -2.06 -9.31
C GLU A 80 8.68 -1.29 -7.99
N ILE A 81 8.77 0.04 -8.05
CA ILE A 81 8.85 0.91 -6.88
C ILE A 81 7.84 2.05 -7.02
N LEU A 82 6.98 2.19 -6.01
CA LEU A 82 6.04 3.31 -5.88
C LEU A 82 6.29 4.05 -4.57
N GLU A 83 6.59 5.34 -4.66
CA GLU A 83 6.80 6.21 -3.51
C GLU A 83 5.82 7.38 -3.50
N LEU A 84 5.14 7.58 -2.37
CA LEU A 84 4.08 8.57 -2.20
C LEU A 84 4.40 9.46 -0.99
N TYR A 85 4.63 10.75 -1.22
CA TYR A 85 5.06 11.70 -0.20
C TYR A 85 4.10 12.88 -0.08
N ARG A 86 3.67 13.19 1.14
CA ARG A 86 2.91 14.41 1.45
C ARG A 86 1.70 14.59 0.54
N LEU A 87 0.89 13.53 0.37
CA LEU A 87 -0.31 13.56 -0.46
C LEU A 87 -1.53 13.72 0.43
N SER A 88 -1.95 14.97 0.64
CA SER A 88 -2.95 15.31 1.66
C SER A 88 -4.33 14.70 1.38
N ASN A 89 -4.73 14.56 0.10
CA ASN A 89 -6.03 14.04 -0.31
C ASN A 89 -6.00 12.62 -0.88
N LEU A 90 -4.87 11.90 -0.78
CA LEU A 90 -4.81 10.51 -1.25
C LEU A 90 -5.77 9.65 -0.40
N LYS A 91 -6.81 9.11 -1.02
CA LYS A 91 -7.86 8.30 -0.37
C LYS A 91 -7.67 6.80 -0.58
N SER A 92 -7.15 6.40 -1.74
CA SER A 92 -6.96 4.98 -2.10
C SER A 92 -5.84 4.81 -3.14
N ILE A 93 -5.22 3.64 -3.20
CA ILE A 93 -4.33 3.28 -4.30
C ILE A 93 -5.12 3.07 -5.60
N ILE A 94 -6.29 2.41 -5.53
CA ILE A 94 -7.18 2.16 -6.66
C ILE A 94 -8.60 2.61 -6.32
N MET A 95 -9.25 3.31 -7.24
CA MET A 95 -10.67 3.64 -7.15
C MET A 95 -11.52 2.44 -7.60
N GLU A 96 -12.12 1.73 -6.66
CA GLU A 96 -13.05 0.63 -6.95
C GLU A 96 -14.49 1.16 -6.94
N GLU A 97 -15.08 1.41 -8.11
CA GLU A 97 -16.49 1.82 -8.22
C GLU A 97 -17.43 0.61 -8.10
N GLY A 98 -17.50 -0.02 -6.92
CA GLY A 98 -18.54 -1.01 -6.56
C GLY A 98 -18.66 -2.24 -7.49
N LEU A 99 -17.64 -2.49 -8.31
CA LEU A 99 -17.56 -3.64 -9.19
C LEU A 99 -16.41 -4.52 -8.69
N PRO A 100 -16.64 -5.83 -8.46
CA PRO A 100 -15.58 -6.73 -8.05
C PRO A 100 -14.48 -6.71 -9.11
N MET A 101 -13.22 -6.55 -8.68
CA MET A 101 -12.07 -6.63 -9.57
C MET A 101 -12.10 -7.99 -10.26
N GLN A 102 -12.36 -7.99 -11.58
CA GLN A 102 -12.36 -9.23 -12.33
C GLN A 102 -10.92 -9.76 -12.48
N PRO A 103 -10.73 -11.09 -12.59
CA PRO A 103 -9.41 -11.71 -12.75
C PRO A 103 -8.59 -11.22 -13.96
N ARG A 104 -9.22 -10.48 -14.89
CA ARG A 104 -8.60 -9.93 -16.10
C ARG A 104 -8.01 -8.53 -15.93
N ASN A 105 -8.22 -7.90 -14.78
CA ASN A 105 -7.65 -6.60 -14.45
C ASN A 105 -6.37 -6.85 -13.65
N SER A 106 -5.21 -6.53 -14.22
CA SER A 106 -3.91 -6.71 -13.58
C SER A 106 -3.22 -5.35 -13.39
N CYS A 107 -3.03 -4.94 -12.15
CA CYS A 107 -2.29 -3.73 -11.82
C CYS A 107 -1.12 -4.05 -10.91
N PHE A 108 -0.05 -3.27 -11.04
CA PHE A 108 1.12 -3.38 -10.15
C PHE A 108 1.71 -4.80 -10.12
N THR A 109 1.62 -5.55 -11.22
CA THR A 109 2.06 -6.96 -11.29
C THR A 109 3.54 -7.15 -10.98
N SER A 110 4.36 -6.12 -11.23
CA SER A 110 5.81 -6.14 -10.96
C SER A 110 6.19 -5.38 -9.68
N LEU A 111 5.22 -4.88 -8.91
CA LEU A 111 5.52 -4.01 -7.76
C LEU A 111 6.21 -4.80 -6.66
N ARG A 112 7.37 -4.30 -6.23
CA ARG A 112 8.25 -4.87 -5.21
C ARG A 112 8.30 -4.01 -3.97
N GLU A 113 8.24 -2.69 -4.11
CA GLU A 113 8.34 -1.76 -2.99
C GLU A 113 7.23 -0.71 -3.04
N LEU A 114 6.55 -0.54 -1.90
CA LEU A 114 5.59 0.52 -1.69
C LEU A 114 5.98 1.35 -0.48
N LEU A 115 6.16 2.66 -0.69
CA LEU A 115 6.45 3.61 0.36
C LEU A 115 5.39 4.72 0.41
N LEU A 116 4.80 4.91 1.58
CA LEU A 116 3.94 6.05 1.89
C LEU A 116 4.54 6.85 3.02
N TYR A 117 4.66 8.16 2.83
CA TYR A 117 5.14 9.10 3.83
C TYR A 117 4.21 10.30 3.90
N ASN A 118 3.61 10.52 5.07
CA ASN A 118 2.76 11.68 5.35
C ASN A 118 1.57 11.80 4.38
N CYS A 119 0.86 10.70 4.11
CA CYS A 119 -0.38 10.70 3.32
C CYS A 119 -1.57 10.74 4.29
N LEU A 120 -2.26 11.87 4.36
CA LEU A 120 -3.13 12.18 5.51
C LEU A 120 -4.57 11.70 5.37
N SER A 121 -5.05 11.39 4.17
CA SER A 121 -6.46 11.00 3.94
C SER A 121 -6.69 9.52 3.69
N ILE A 122 -5.63 8.69 3.61
CA ILE A 122 -5.75 7.27 3.29
C ILE A 122 -6.15 6.50 4.54
N LYS A 123 -7.33 5.87 4.50
CA LYS A 123 -7.88 5.11 5.64
C LYS A 123 -7.59 3.63 5.59
N LYS A 124 -7.56 3.08 4.38
CA LYS A 124 -7.31 1.68 4.10
C LYS A 124 -6.32 1.59 2.94
N LEU A 125 -5.28 0.79 3.09
CA LEU A 125 -4.20 0.78 2.10
C LEU A 125 -4.57 -0.03 0.85
N PHE A 126 -5.12 -1.22 1.05
CA PHE A 126 -5.49 -2.15 -0.01
C PHE A 126 -6.93 -2.62 0.15
N SER A 127 -7.61 -2.84 -0.96
CA SER A 127 -8.79 -3.70 -1.02
C SER A 127 -8.36 -5.17 -1.05
N TRP A 128 -9.32 -6.07 -0.82
CA TRP A 128 -9.10 -7.51 -1.02
C TRP A 128 -8.79 -7.86 -2.49
N GLY A 129 -9.45 -7.22 -3.45
CA GLY A 129 -9.17 -7.43 -4.88
C GLY A 129 -7.75 -7.05 -5.27
N LEU A 130 -7.24 -5.92 -4.76
CA LEU A 130 -5.89 -5.45 -5.06
C LEU A 130 -4.81 -6.28 -4.38
N ILE A 131 -4.96 -6.62 -3.09
CA ILE A 131 -3.91 -7.36 -2.35
C ILE A 131 -3.61 -8.71 -3.00
N GLN A 132 -4.61 -9.33 -3.64
CA GLN A 132 -4.45 -10.59 -4.36
C GLN A 132 -3.58 -10.48 -5.61
N GLN A 133 -3.43 -9.29 -6.20
CA GLN A 133 -2.64 -9.08 -7.42
C GLN A 133 -1.16 -8.79 -7.14
N LEU A 134 -0.84 -8.38 -5.92
CA LEU A 134 0.50 -7.91 -5.51
C LEU A 134 1.45 -9.08 -5.18
N HIS A 135 1.59 -10.02 -6.11
CA HIS A 135 2.38 -11.25 -5.90
C HIS A 135 3.89 -11.01 -5.77
N ASN A 136 4.40 -9.90 -6.29
CA ASN A 136 5.82 -9.56 -6.29
C ASN A 136 6.23 -8.58 -5.20
N LEU A 137 5.30 -8.14 -4.35
CA LEU A 137 5.58 -7.14 -3.33
C LEU A 137 6.50 -7.73 -2.26
N GLU A 138 7.64 -7.08 -2.03
CA GLU A 138 8.71 -7.50 -1.12
C GLU A 138 8.79 -6.62 0.12
N SER A 139 8.44 -5.33 0.01
CA SER A 139 8.55 -4.35 1.09
C SER A 139 7.38 -3.36 1.10
N ILE A 140 6.83 -3.14 2.29
CA ILE A 140 5.85 -2.07 2.56
C ILE A 140 6.39 -1.19 3.68
N SER A 141 6.44 0.11 3.44
CA SER A 141 6.87 1.09 4.45
C SER A 141 5.91 2.29 4.51
N ILE A 142 5.34 2.53 5.68
CA ILE A 142 4.34 3.58 5.91
C ILE A 142 4.76 4.43 7.11
N TYR A 143 4.82 5.73 6.90
CA TYR A 143 5.24 6.70 7.90
C TYR A 143 4.27 7.88 7.95
N PHE A 144 3.85 8.29 9.15
CA PHE A 144 3.07 9.52 9.37
C PHE A 144 1.74 9.60 8.59
N CYS A 145 1.10 8.47 8.27
CA CYS A 145 -0.22 8.44 7.66
C CYS A 145 -1.30 8.37 8.76
N GLU A 146 -1.77 9.54 9.21
CA GLU A 146 -2.55 9.64 10.45
C GLU A 146 -3.93 8.98 10.39
N GLU A 147 -4.64 9.09 9.27
CA GLU A 147 -5.97 8.48 9.09
C GLU A 147 -5.93 6.98 8.76
N LEU A 148 -4.75 6.38 8.57
CA LEU A 148 -4.67 4.96 8.22
C LEU A 148 -5.14 4.10 9.40
N GLU A 149 -6.24 3.39 9.20
CA GLU A 149 -6.87 2.51 10.20
C GLU A 149 -6.46 1.05 9.98
N GLU A 150 -6.54 0.58 8.73
CA GLU A 150 -6.33 -0.84 8.38
C GLU A 150 -5.45 -0.98 7.13
N MET A 151 -4.66 -2.06 7.05
CA MET A 151 -3.88 -2.34 5.85
C MET A 151 -4.75 -2.90 4.72
N ILE A 152 -5.68 -3.80 5.02
CA ILE A 152 -6.52 -4.49 4.04
C ILE A 152 -7.99 -4.33 4.44
N SER A 153 -8.78 -3.79 3.51
CA SER A 153 -10.23 -3.72 3.61
C SER A 153 -10.89 -4.98 3.06
N VAL A 154 -11.88 -5.49 3.78
CA VAL A 154 -12.78 -6.57 3.35
C VAL A 154 -14.19 -6.05 3.52
N GLU A 155 -14.80 -5.57 2.43
CA GLU A 155 -16.08 -4.85 2.46
C GLU A 155 -17.24 -5.66 1.86
N ASP A 156 -16.96 -6.61 0.96
CA ASP A 156 -17.99 -7.33 0.20
C ASP A 156 -18.16 -8.80 0.60
N ASN A 157 -19.38 -9.31 0.50
CA ASN A 157 -19.68 -10.76 0.70
C ASN A 157 -18.87 -11.65 -0.25
N ASN A 158 -18.55 -11.17 -1.47
CA ASN A 158 -17.72 -11.91 -2.42
C ASN A 158 -16.28 -12.07 -1.92
N ASP A 159 -15.74 -11.08 -1.20
CA ASP A 159 -14.41 -11.20 -0.61
C ASP A 159 -14.38 -12.34 0.41
N TYR A 160 -15.45 -12.46 1.23
CA TYR A 160 -15.63 -13.54 2.20
C TYR A 160 -15.73 -14.93 1.55
N GLU A 161 -16.36 -15.06 0.38
CA GLU A 161 -16.35 -16.32 -0.38
C GLU A 161 -14.96 -16.63 -0.96
N MET A 162 -14.26 -15.63 -1.50
CA MET A 162 -12.89 -15.80 -2.03
C MET A 162 -11.84 -16.08 -0.93
N LEU A 163 -12.13 -15.68 0.31
CA LEU A 163 -11.36 -15.99 1.52
C LEU A 163 -11.34 -17.49 1.85
N GLU A 164 -12.30 -18.27 1.35
CA GLU A 164 -12.28 -19.74 1.47
C GLU A 164 -11.26 -20.38 0.51
N CYS A 165 -10.91 -19.71 -0.60
CA CYS A 165 -10.03 -20.26 -1.64
C CYS A 165 -8.54 -20.03 -1.40
N SER A 166 -8.13 -18.92 -0.76
CA SER A 166 -6.73 -18.68 -0.38
C SER A 166 -6.60 -17.71 0.78
N ARG A 167 -5.85 -18.10 1.81
CA ARG A 167 -5.46 -17.23 2.94
C ARG A 167 -4.04 -16.68 2.81
N GLU A 168 -3.28 -17.14 1.81
CA GLU A 168 -1.94 -16.62 1.53
C GLU A 168 -2.06 -15.38 0.65
N VAL A 169 -1.56 -14.25 1.16
CA VAL A 169 -1.45 -12.98 0.43
C VAL A 169 -0.01 -12.50 0.47
N LEU A 170 0.40 -11.74 -0.55
CA LEU A 170 1.75 -11.19 -0.66
C LEU A 170 2.86 -12.25 -0.47
N PRO A 171 2.91 -13.30 -1.31
CA PRO A 171 3.77 -14.47 -1.12
C PRO A 171 5.29 -14.16 -1.16
N LYS A 172 5.69 -12.95 -1.58
CA LYS A 172 7.10 -12.50 -1.58
C LYS A 172 7.41 -11.42 -0.55
N LEU A 173 6.44 -11.00 0.26
CA LEU A 173 6.62 -9.91 1.20
C LEU A 173 7.59 -10.35 2.30
N ARG A 174 8.69 -9.61 2.43
CA ARG A 174 9.76 -9.87 3.40
C ARG A 174 9.75 -8.87 4.54
N LYS A 175 9.32 -7.63 4.29
CA LYS A 175 9.42 -6.55 5.26
C LYS A 175 8.17 -5.68 5.32
N MET A 176 7.76 -5.38 6.56
CA MET A 176 6.69 -4.43 6.87
C MET A 176 7.22 -3.38 7.85
N THR A 177 7.06 -2.10 7.54
CA THR A 177 7.42 -0.99 8.43
C THR A 177 6.24 -0.03 8.58
N PHE A 178 5.75 0.14 9.81
CA PHE A 178 4.61 0.97 10.15
C PHE A 178 5.01 1.93 11.28
N LYS A 179 5.19 3.22 10.97
CA LYS A 179 5.64 4.21 11.96
C LYS A 179 4.75 5.44 12.02
N TYR A 180 4.47 5.87 13.25
CA TYR A 180 3.72 7.09 13.57
C TYR A 180 2.33 7.09 12.91
N LEU A 181 1.56 6.03 13.18
CA LEU A 181 0.21 5.82 12.64
C LEU A 181 -0.79 5.81 13.81
N PRO A 182 -1.23 7.00 14.29
CA PRO A 182 -2.06 7.13 15.48
C PRO A 182 -3.40 6.38 15.41
N ASN A 183 -3.98 6.22 14.22
CA ASN A 183 -5.26 5.54 14.04
C ASN A 183 -5.16 4.08 13.61
N PHE A 184 -3.96 3.54 13.38
CA PHE A 184 -3.78 2.18 12.87
C PHE A 184 -4.18 1.13 13.91
N VAL A 185 -5.22 0.36 13.60
CA VAL A 185 -5.80 -0.66 14.48
C VAL A 185 -5.39 -2.09 14.10
N GLY A 186 -4.98 -2.34 12.86
CA GLY A 186 -4.61 -3.69 12.44
C GLY A 186 -4.37 -3.87 10.94
N PHE A 187 -4.06 -5.11 10.57
CA PHE A 187 -3.72 -5.48 9.20
C PHE A 187 -4.96 -5.85 8.40
N VAL A 188 -5.81 -6.72 8.95
CA VAL A 188 -7.10 -7.10 8.38
C VAL A 188 -8.04 -7.46 9.52
N LYS A 189 -9.31 -7.12 9.39
CA LYS A 189 -10.30 -7.34 10.44
C LYS A 189 -10.90 -8.74 10.36
N GLY A 190 -10.87 -9.47 11.47
CA GLY A 190 -11.56 -10.75 11.64
C GLY A 190 -11.02 -11.92 10.81
N ILE A 191 -9.86 -11.76 10.16
CA ILE A 191 -9.28 -12.74 9.24
C ILE A 191 -7.83 -13.03 9.63
N SER A 192 -7.46 -14.30 9.57
CA SER A 192 -6.08 -14.74 9.77
C SER A 192 -5.44 -15.04 8.41
N LEU A 193 -4.47 -14.22 8.02
CA LEU A 193 -3.71 -14.35 6.77
C LEU A 193 -2.43 -15.13 6.98
N PHE A 194 -1.93 -15.76 5.92
CA PHE A 194 -0.67 -16.49 5.91
C PHE A 194 0.43 -15.67 5.23
N TRP A 195 1.51 -15.41 5.98
CA TRP A 195 2.63 -14.55 5.61
C TRP A 195 3.90 -15.40 5.39
N SER A 196 3.89 -16.21 4.34
CA SER A 196 4.90 -17.25 4.09
C SER A 196 6.33 -16.72 4.01
N SER A 197 6.54 -15.55 3.40
CA SER A 197 7.87 -14.97 3.16
C SER A 197 8.30 -13.89 4.14
N LEU A 198 7.45 -13.52 5.11
CA LEU A 198 7.70 -12.38 5.98
C LEU A 198 8.86 -12.66 6.93
N LEU A 199 9.86 -11.77 6.94
CA LEU A 199 11.08 -11.88 7.73
C LEU A 199 11.13 -10.83 8.85
N GLU A 200 10.70 -9.61 8.55
CA GLU A 200 10.88 -8.44 9.42
C GLU A 200 9.58 -7.63 9.55
N VAL A 201 9.22 -7.28 10.78
CA VAL A 201 8.17 -6.30 11.07
C VAL A 201 8.72 -5.23 11.99
N GLU A 202 8.54 -3.97 11.63
CA GLU A 202 8.86 -2.83 12.50
C GLU A 202 7.62 -1.97 12.74
N ILE A 203 7.26 -1.78 14.01
CA ILE A 203 6.12 -0.98 14.45
C ILE A 203 6.57 0.03 15.49
N SER A 204 6.29 1.32 15.27
CA SER A 204 6.63 2.38 16.23
C SER A 204 5.63 3.52 16.18
N GLY A 205 5.18 4.03 17.33
CA GLY A 205 4.22 5.16 17.34
C GLY A 205 2.84 4.81 16.77
N CYS A 206 2.37 3.57 16.97
CA CYS A 206 1.04 3.09 16.57
C CYS A 206 0.22 2.70 17.82
N PRO A 207 -0.28 3.67 18.61
CA PRO A 207 -0.88 3.43 19.93
C PRO A 207 -2.19 2.63 19.91
N LYS A 208 -2.92 2.64 18.79
CA LYS A 208 -4.17 1.87 18.65
C LYS A 208 -3.94 0.42 18.18
N LEU A 209 -2.74 0.07 17.75
CA LEU A 209 -2.41 -1.29 17.33
C LEU A 209 -2.19 -2.16 18.56
N LYS A 210 -3.22 -2.92 18.90
CA LYS A 210 -3.25 -3.78 20.09
C LYS A 210 -2.85 -5.23 19.82
N ARG A 211 -2.91 -5.68 18.57
CA ARG A 211 -2.67 -7.08 18.19
C ARG A 211 -1.83 -7.15 16.93
N LEU A 212 -0.96 -8.15 16.88
CA LEU A 212 -0.20 -8.50 15.68
C LEU A 212 -0.98 -9.49 14.82
N PRO A 213 -0.74 -9.56 13.50
CA PRO A 213 -1.47 -10.44 12.59
C PRO A 213 -0.95 -11.89 12.68
N PHE A 214 -0.40 -12.29 13.83
CA PHE A 214 0.27 -13.57 14.04
C PHE A 214 -0.52 -14.42 15.03
N GLY A 215 -1.12 -15.50 14.53
CA GLY A 215 -1.96 -16.39 15.33
C GLY A 215 -1.21 -17.58 15.94
N VAL A 216 -1.95 -18.45 16.64
CA VAL A 216 -1.39 -19.68 17.26
C VAL A 216 -0.83 -20.65 16.21
N ASN A 217 -1.42 -20.68 15.00
CA ASN A 217 -1.08 -21.64 13.93
C ASN A 217 0.25 -21.35 13.20
N ASN A 218 1.11 -20.49 13.74
CA ASN A 218 2.37 -20.07 13.12
C ASN A 218 2.21 -19.63 11.66
N ASN A 219 1.30 -18.67 11.42
CA ASN A 219 0.98 -18.15 10.10
C ASN A 219 2.07 -17.25 9.48
N ALA A 220 3.24 -17.10 10.13
CA ALA A 220 4.41 -16.41 9.61
C ALA A 220 5.68 -17.21 9.96
N PRO A 221 5.90 -18.38 9.32
CA PRO A 221 6.89 -19.35 9.76
C PRO A 221 8.35 -18.89 9.59
N ASN A 222 8.60 -17.92 8.70
CA ASN A 222 9.94 -17.40 8.41
C ASN A 222 10.25 -16.10 9.15
N LEU A 223 9.36 -15.62 10.03
CA LEU A 223 9.54 -14.39 10.76
C LEU A 223 10.78 -14.49 11.66
N ARG A 224 11.69 -13.53 11.52
CA ARG A 224 12.97 -13.48 12.25
C ARG A 224 13.00 -12.36 13.26
N GLU A 225 12.33 -11.26 12.96
CA GLU A 225 12.49 -10.04 13.72
C GLU A 225 11.19 -9.23 13.82
N ILE A 226 10.87 -8.80 15.04
CA ILE A 226 9.82 -7.83 15.35
C ILE A 226 10.47 -6.67 16.11
N ARG A 227 10.53 -5.49 15.51
CA ARG A 227 11.05 -4.26 16.12
C ARG A 227 9.93 -3.38 16.63
N GLY A 228 10.07 -2.84 17.83
CA GLY A 228 9.15 -1.83 18.35
C GLY A 228 9.50 -1.33 19.74
N LYS A 229 8.81 -0.29 20.20
CA LYS A 229 9.02 0.27 21.55
C LYS A 229 8.65 -0.75 22.63
N TYR A 230 9.45 -0.82 23.70
CA TYR A 230 9.19 -1.73 24.85
C TYR A 230 7.78 -1.57 25.43
N GLN A 231 7.34 -0.32 25.61
CA GLN A 231 6.03 0.00 26.16
C GLN A 231 4.88 -0.50 25.26
N TRP A 232 5.09 -0.47 23.95
CA TRP A 232 4.10 -0.99 23.00
C TRP A 232 4.04 -2.52 23.05
N TRP A 233 5.19 -3.20 23.07
CA TRP A 233 5.23 -4.67 23.14
C TRP A 233 4.55 -5.23 24.40
N GLU A 234 4.79 -4.63 25.56
CA GLU A 234 4.15 -5.05 26.81
C GLU A 234 2.65 -4.71 26.86
N ALA A 235 2.20 -3.71 26.11
CA ALA A 235 0.80 -3.33 26.01
C ALA A 235 0.00 -4.14 24.98
N LEU A 236 0.64 -5.03 24.20
CA LEU A 236 -0.05 -5.88 23.24
C LEU A 236 -1.03 -6.83 23.95
N GLU A 237 -2.23 -6.94 23.37
CA GLU A 237 -3.24 -7.90 23.77
C GLU A 237 -2.97 -9.23 23.06
N TRP A 238 -2.67 -10.26 23.83
CA TRP A 238 -2.41 -11.61 23.31
C TRP A 238 -3.67 -12.47 23.43
N GLU A 239 -4.05 -13.14 22.35
CA GLU A 239 -5.18 -14.08 22.38
C GLU A 239 -4.84 -15.35 23.17
N ASP A 240 -3.56 -15.74 23.15
CA ASP A 240 -3.01 -16.91 23.82
C ASP A 240 -1.56 -16.61 24.23
N ASP A 241 -1.17 -16.96 25.46
CA ASP A 241 0.19 -16.81 25.99
C ASP A 241 1.24 -17.59 25.16
N ALA A 242 0.81 -18.64 24.46
CA ALA A 242 1.65 -19.36 23.50
C ALA A 242 2.12 -18.47 22.35
N ILE A 243 1.31 -17.48 21.93
CA ILE A 243 1.70 -16.52 20.89
C ILE A 243 2.81 -15.62 21.41
N LYS A 244 2.63 -15.03 22.61
CA LYS A 244 3.66 -14.19 23.24
C LYS A 244 4.96 -14.98 23.41
N THR A 245 4.87 -16.21 23.93
CA THR A 245 6.03 -17.08 24.15
C THR A 245 6.77 -17.39 22.84
N ARG A 246 6.04 -17.66 21.75
CA ARG A 246 6.63 -17.94 20.43
C ARG A 246 7.30 -16.71 19.81
N LEU A 247 6.71 -15.53 19.97
CA LEU A 247 7.22 -14.30 19.32
C LEU A 247 8.26 -13.55 20.16
N SER A 248 8.30 -13.73 21.48
CA SER A 248 9.23 -13.03 22.37
C SER A 248 10.71 -13.18 21.98
N PRO A 249 11.21 -14.35 21.54
CA PRO A 249 12.59 -14.49 21.08
C PRO A 249 12.92 -13.69 19.81
N LEU A 250 11.91 -13.32 19.03
CA LEU A 250 12.04 -12.55 17.78
C LEU A 250 11.95 -11.04 18.04
N TYR A 251 11.55 -10.62 19.24
CA TYR A 251 11.31 -9.23 19.57
C TYR A 251 12.62 -8.48 19.88
N ILE A 252 12.80 -7.34 19.21
CA ILE A 252 13.95 -6.44 19.40
C ILE A 252 13.40 -5.05 19.78
N GLY A 253 13.53 -4.72 21.06
CA GLY A 253 13.05 -3.47 21.63
C GLY A 253 14.03 -2.29 21.50
N PHE A 254 13.47 -1.08 21.44
CA PHE A 254 14.20 0.20 21.44
C PHE A 254 13.38 1.33 22.10
#